data_AF-A0A8S2S5N9-F1
#
_entry.id   AF-A0A8S2S5N9-F1
#
_cell.length_a   1.000
_cell.length_b   1.000
_cell.length_c   1.000
_cell.angle_alpha   90.00
_cell.angle_beta   90.00
_cell.angle_gamma   90.00
#
_symmetry.space_group_name_H-M   'P 1'
#
loop_
_entity.id
_entity.type
_entity.pdbx_description
1 polymer ?
#
loop_
_entity_poly.entity_id
_entity_poly.type
_entity_poly.pdbx_seq_one_letter_code
_entity_poly.pdbx_strand_id
1 'polypeptide(L)'
;KQGLLALTFDNPSDYDKIKPDDKLSLVDLNKLAPNKSVECRIKHVDGKIETIKLNHTFNEPQIEWFKAGSALNAMRTYFASKKQ
;
A
#
# COMPACT_ATOMS: atom_id res chain seq x y z
N LYS A 1 -10.30 5.26 -11.88
CA LYS A 1 -9.41 5.98 -10.93
C LYS A 1 -8.14 5.16 -10.78
N GLN A 2 -7.00 5.81 -10.97
CA GLN A 2 -5.67 5.23 -11.16
C GLN A 2 -5.26 4.40 -9.91
N GLY A 3 -4.55 3.28 -10.09
CA GLY A 3 -4.17 2.33 -9.03
C GLY A 3 -3.12 2.83 -8.03
N LEU A 4 -3.27 4.06 -7.54
CA LEU A 4 -2.43 4.61 -6.48
C LEU A 4 -2.93 4.15 -5.10
N LEU A 5 -1.99 3.72 -4.27
CA LEU A 5 -2.25 3.38 -2.88
C LEU A 5 -2.07 4.64 -2.01
N ALA A 6 -3.18 5.33 -1.72
CA ALA A 6 -3.20 6.44 -0.78
C ALA A 6 -2.98 5.92 0.65
N LEU A 7 -1.83 6.28 1.22
CA LEU A 7 -1.43 5.94 2.57
C LEU A 7 -1.21 7.22 3.37
N THR A 8 -1.61 7.21 4.63
CA THR A 8 -1.42 8.32 5.57
C THR A 8 -0.56 7.85 6.74
N PHE A 9 0.27 8.72 7.28
CA PHE A 9 1.03 8.40 8.49
C PHE A 9 0.10 8.16 9.67
N ASP A 10 0.35 7.10 10.44
CA ASP A 10 -0.32 6.88 11.72
C ASP A 10 0.11 7.94 12.74
N ASN A 11 1.41 8.24 12.77
CA ASN A 11 1.97 9.36 13.50
C ASN A 11 2.53 10.40 12.52
N PRO A 12 2.00 11.64 12.48
CA PRO A 12 2.50 12.70 11.59
C PRO A 12 4.01 12.97 11.71
N SER A 13 4.59 12.81 12.91
CA SER A 13 6.04 13.00 13.13
C SER A 13 6.91 11.91 12.49
N ASP A 14 6.33 10.81 12.00
CA ASP A 14 7.07 9.83 11.22
C ASP A 14 7.51 10.38 9.86
N TYR A 15 6.89 11.47 9.39
CA TYR A 15 7.34 12.17 8.20
C TYR A 15 8.77 12.68 8.36
N ASP A 16 9.13 13.21 9.53
CA ASP A 16 10.46 13.78 9.81
C ASP A 16 11.57 12.71 9.82
N LYS A 17 11.19 11.44 9.94
CA LYS A 17 12.13 10.31 9.89
C LYS A 17 12.55 9.98 8.47
N ILE A 18 11.75 10.33 7.46
CA ILE A 18 12.01 9.98 6.07
C ILE A 18 12.90 11.05 5.44
N LYS A 19 14.02 10.61 4.87
CA LYS A 19 14.96 11.44 4.12
C LYS A 19 14.79 11.21 2.61
N PRO A 20 15.16 12.19 1.76
CA PRO A 20 15.00 12.08 0.30
C PRO A 20 15.70 10.87 -0.33
N ASP A 21 16.81 10.43 0.24
CA ASP A 21 17.62 9.32 -0.29
C ASP A 21 17.24 7.94 0.27
N ASP A 22 16.23 7.89 1.15
CA ASP A 22 15.83 6.65 1.80
C ASP A 22 15.04 5.72 0.85
N LYS A 23 15.20 4.42 1.05
CA LYS A 23 14.40 3.41 0.34
C LYS A 23 13.24 2.95 1.20
N LEU A 24 12.02 3.18 0.71
CA LEU A 24 10.78 2.79 1.38
C LEU A 24 10.31 1.42 0.87
N SER A 25 10.01 0.51 1.79
CA SER A 25 9.45 -0.81 1.49
C SER A 25 8.15 -1.01 2.26
N LEU A 26 7.04 -1.21 1.55
CA LEU A 26 5.77 -1.58 2.18
C LEU A 26 5.75 -3.09 2.44
N VAL A 27 5.50 -3.47 3.68
CA VAL A 27 5.52 -4.87 4.13
C VAL A 27 4.08 -5.37 4.24
N ASP A 28 3.89 -6.67 3.97
CA ASP A 28 2.61 -7.37 4.13
C ASP A 28 1.45 -6.77 3.30
N LEU A 29 1.73 -6.16 2.15
CA LEU A 29 0.71 -5.68 1.21
C LEU A 29 -0.25 -6.80 0.76
N ASN A 30 0.20 -8.05 0.72
CA ASN A 30 -0.65 -9.20 0.45
C ASN A 30 -1.71 -9.45 1.54
N LYS A 31 -1.49 -8.96 2.76
CA LYS A 31 -2.40 -9.06 3.91
C LYS A 31 -3.16 -7.76 4.19
N LEU A 32 -3.26 -6.87 3.19
CA LEU A 32 -4.12 -5.68 3.21
C LEU A 32 -5.56 -6.08 3.56
N ALA A 33 -6.14 -5.37 4.52
CA ALA A 33 -7.51 -5.56 4.98
C ALA A 33 -8.10 -4.21 5.40
N PRO A 34 -9.43 -4.00 5.30
CA PRO A 34 -10.05 -2.78 5.80
C PRO A 34 -9.69 -2.55 7.28
N ASN A 35 -9.46 -1.29 7.65
CA ASN A 35 -9.08 -0.88 9.02
C ASN A 35 -7.77 -1.49 9.55
N LYS A 36 -6.92 -2.04 8.68
CA LYS A 36 -5.62 -2.58 9.07
C LYS A 36 -4.49 -1.70 8.57
N SER A 37 -3.65 -1.23 9.47
CA SER A 37 -2.46 -0.46 9.11
C SER A 37 -1.46 -1.31 8.32
N VAL A 38 -0.72 -0.65 7.44
CA VAL A 38 0.38 -1.20 6.65
C VAL A 38 1.70 -0.76 7.29
N GLU A 39 2.66 -1.67 7.37
CA GLU A 39 4.01 -1.32 7.82
C GLU A 39 4.86 -0.83 6.66
N CYS A 40 5.59 0.26 6.87
CA CYS A 40 6.59 0.75 5.95
C CYS A 40 7.96 0.70 6.61
N ARG A 41 8.91 0.01 5.98
CA ARG A 41 10.32 0.00 6.36
C ARG A 41 11.06 1.07 5.58
N ILE A 42 11.67 1.98 6.31
CA ILE A 42 12.56 3.01 5.82
C ILE A 42 13.97 2.47 5.93
N LYS A 43 14.66 2.31 4.81
CA LYS A 43 16.09 1.96 4.78
C LYS A 43 16.89 3.21 4.45
N HIS A 44 17.62 3.69 5.43
CA HIS A 44 18.51 4.83 5.30
C HIS A 44 19.78 4.48 4.54
N VAL A 45 20.43 5.51 3.99
CA VAL A 45 21.70 5.39 3.25
C VAL A 45 22.82 4.85 4.14
N ASP A 46 22.81 5.18 5.43
CA ASP A 46 23.75 4.69 6.45
C ASP A 46 23.52 3.21 6.84
N GLY A 47 22.48 2.58 6.29
CA GLY A 47 22.11 1.19 6.57
C GLY A 47 21.16 1.02 7.76
N LYS A 48 20.81 2.08 8.49
CA LYS A 48 19.80 2.03 9.54
C LYS A 48 18.44 1.71 8.93
N ILE A 49 17.65 0.90 9.63
CA ILE A 49 16.28 0.55 9.23
C ILE A 49 15.33 1.02 10.32
N GLU A 50 14.32 1.79 9.92
CA GLU A 50 13.21 2.18 10.78
C GLU A 50 11.90 1.63 10.22
N THR A 51 10.95 1.35 11.10
CA THR A 51 9.62 0.87 10.70
C THR A 51 8.58 1.84 11.22
N ILE A 52 7.72 2.31 10.31
CA ILE A 52 6.61 3.21 10.61
C ILE A 52 5.29 2.55 10.20
N LYS A 53 4.19 3.03 10.80
CA LYS A 53 2.84 2.55 10.47
C LYS A 53 2.13 3.55 9.57
N LEU A 54 1.48 3.02 8.54
CA LEU A 54 0.70 3.77 7.58
C LEU A 54 -0.76 3.28 7.60
N ASN A 55 -1.69 4.22 7.67
CA ASN A 55 -3.12 3.95 7.63
C ASN A 55 -3.67 4.15 6.22
N HIS A 56 -4.83 3.53 5.97
CA HIS A 56 -5.56 3.67 4.72
C HIS A 56 -7.06 3.61 4.94
N THR A 57 -7.82 4.12 3.98
CA THR A 57 -9.29 4.10 3.98
C THR A 57 -9.87 3.15 2.93
N PHE A 58 -9.03 2.28 2.35
CA PHE A 58 -9.48 1.30 1.37
C PHE A 58 -10.51 0.32 1.94
N ASN A 59 -11.59 0.12 1.18
CA ASN A 59 -12.56 -0.95 1.42
C ASN A 59 -12.17 -2.24 0.67
N GLU A 60 -12.83 -3.36 0.98
CA GLU A 60 -12.56 -4.66 0.36
C GLU A 60 -12.52 -4.63 -1.18
N PRO A 61 -13.50 -4.03 -1.89
CA PRO A 61 -13.45 -3.93 -3.34
C PRO A 61 -12.20 -3.22 -3.87
N GLN A 62 -11.76 -2.14 -3.21
CA GLN A 62 -10.56 -1.41 -3.62
C GLN A 62 -9.27 -2.19 -3.33
N ILE A 63 -9.24 -2.96 -2.24
CA ILE A 63 -8.12 -3.84 -1.90
C ILE A 63 -8.00 -4.96 -2.94
N GLU A 64 -9.11 -5.56 -3.36
CA GLU A 64 -9.10 -6.60 -4.41
C GLU A 64 -8.64 -6.05 -5.76
N TRP A 65 -9.05 -4.82 -6.09
CA TRP A 65 -8.52 -4.11 -7.27
C TRP A 65 -7.01 -3.86 -7.19
N PHE A 66 -6.49 -3.56 -6.00
CA PHE A 66 -5.06 -3.40 -5.77
C PHE A 66 -4.31 -4.73 -5.89
N LYS A 67 -4.79 -5.81 -5.26
CA LYS A 67 -4.19 -7.16 -5.33
C LYS A 67 -4.15 -7.72 -6.75
N ALA A 68 -5.14 -7.41 -7.59
CA ALA A 68 -5.15 -7.80 -9.00
C ALA A 68 -4.12 -7.06 -9.87
N GLY A 69 -3.33 -6.13 -9.30
CA GLY A 69 -2.30 -5.35 -9.99
C GLY A 69 -2.80 -4.08 -10.66
N SER A 70 -4.13 -3.90 -10.74
CA SER A 70 -4.83 -2.62 -10.99
C SER A 70 -6.34 -2.86 -10.99
N ALA A 71 -7.14 -1.81 -10.74
CA ALA A 71 -8.58 -1.83 -10.97
C ALA A 71 -8.95 -2.29 -12.40
N LEU A 72 -8.07 -2.03 -13.37
CA LEU A 72 -8.22 -2.46 -14.76
C LEU A 72 -8.07 -4.00 -14.91
N ASN A 73 -7.13 -4.61 -14.19
CA ASN A 73 -6.95 -6.07 -14.19
C ASN A 73 -8.10 -6.77 -13.46
N ALA A 74 -8.59 -6.20 -12.35
CA ALA A 74 -9.77 -6.74 -11.65
C ALA A 74 -11.05 -6.63 -12.50
N MET A 75 -11.22 -5.54 -13.24
CA MET A 75 -12.29 -5.44 -14.24
C MET A 75 -12.08 -6.45 -15.37
N ARG A 76 -10.86 -6.65 -15.86
CA ARG A 76 -10.55 -7.64 -16.91
C ARG A 76 -10.89 -9.06 -16.49
N THR A 77 -10.56 -9.48 -15.26
CA THR A 77 -10.95 -10.80 -14.75
C THR A 77 -12.45 -10.91 -14.54
N TYR A 78 -13.11 -9.85 -14.05
CA TYR A 78 -14.57 -9.79 -13.90
C TYR A 78 -15.32 -9.86 -15.24
N PHE A 79 -14.84 -9.20 -16.30
CA PHE A 79 -15.43 -9.28 -17.63
C PHE A 79 -15.07 -10.59 -18.36
N ALA A 80 -13.93 -11.21 -18.04
CA ALA A 80 -13.56 -12.52 -18.60
C ALA A 80 -14.42 -13.66 -18.02
N SER A 81 -14.81 -13.61 -16.74
CA SER A 81 -15.65 -14.64 -16.11
C SER A 81 -17.12 -14.60 -16.53
N LYS A 82 -17.63 -13.46 -17.03
CA LYS A 82 -18.99 -13.32 -17.55
C LYS A 82 -19.18 -13.74 -19.02
N LYS A 83 -18.11 -14.19 -19.68
CA LYS A 83 -18.12 -14.60 -21.09
C LYS A 83 -18.17 -16.12 -21.28
N GLN A 84 -18.46 -16.87 -20.22
CA GLN A 84 -18.61 -18.32 -20.21
C GLN A 84 -20.02 -18.72 -19.77
#